data_AF-A0A196SN30-F1
#
_entry.id   AF-A0A196SN30-F1
#
_cell.length_a   1.000
_cell.length_b   1.000
_cell.length_c   1.000
_cell.angle_alpha   90.00
_cell.angle_beta   90.00
_cell.angle_gamma   90.00
#
_symmetry.space_group_name_H-M   'P 1'
#
loop_
_entity.id
_entity.type
_entity.pdbx_description
1 polymer ?
#
loop_
_entity_poly.entity_id
_entity_poly.type
_entity_poly.pdbx_seq_one_letter_code
_entity_poly.pdbx_strand_id
1 'polypeptide(L)'
;MAGQQKRMEDMNKKKHTLCGCVSSFVFWLFPISLALAVALYFSPNERIADITEFNKRAGVWNAEGYKSFKEASFEFCVNGHCFAPELVEKASGALYPVGDKCDKDSDPKEGCTKTEVAYFSHEVESVKGFTQITLMNDQGVMLANMTADLSSKQFLKSACFRVRQTTEGYVLDVPPEWKLHMNKNETGCYFGNGWDVLEYSKNPVKSTTLQVRSYQDPFIAASSLTRGCNENEKNSGCFGITKKEMTTYGLYGIIAAGAVTLIELIILFSACCCCRDKIPGMGKDSSLD
;
A
#
# COMPACT_ATOMS: atom_id res chain seq x y z
N MET A 1 56.59 -31.85 -9.88
CA MET A 1 55.70 -31.70 -11.07
C MET A 1 54.22 -31.92 -10.77
N ALA A 2 53.81 -32.86 -9.89
CA ALA A 2 52.39 -33.11 -9.57
C ALA A 2 51.62 -31.93 -8.90
N GLY A 3 52.29 -31.07 -8.12
CA GLY A 3 51.64 -29.96 -7.40
C GLY A 3 51.22 -28.75 -8.24
N GLN A 4 51.85 -28.54 -9.42
CA GLN A 4 51.45 -27.44 -10.33
C GLN A 4 50.27 -27.83 -11.22
N GLN A 5 50.17 -29.11 -11.59
CA GLN A 5 49.09 -29.62 -12.44
C GLN A 5 47.74 -29.63 -11.68
N LYS A 6 47.74 -30.06 -10.42
CA LYS A 6 46.56 -30.03 -9.55
C LYS A 6 46.07 -28.59 -9.27
N ARG A 7 46.99 -27.63 -9.13
CA ARG A 7 46.67 -26.20 -8.93
C ARG A 7 46.06 -25.57 -10.19
N MET A 8 46.50 -26.01 -11.37
CA MET A 8 45.99 -25.56 -12.67
C MET A 8 44.59 -26.11 -12.94
N GLU A 9 44.32 -27.37 -12.59
CA GLU A 9 42.98 -27.99 -12.67
C GLU A 9 41.97 -27.32 -11.73
N ASP A 10 42.34 -27.04 -10.48
CA ASP A 10 41.44 -26.35 -9.52
C ASP A 10 41.12 -24.91 -9.95
N MET A 11 42.08 -24.20 -10.55
CA MET A 11 41.86 -22.87 -11.12
C MET A 11 40.93 -22.91 -12.34
N ASN A 12 41.05 -23.94 -13.18
CA ASN A 12 40.19 -24.10 -14.35
C ASN A 12 38.76 -24.47 -13.94
N LYS A 13 38.60 -25.35 -12.94
CA LYS A 13 37.30 -25.76 -12.39
C LYS A 13 36.56 -24.58 -11.74
N LYS A 14 37.26 -23.70 -11.01
CA LYS A 14 36.70 -22.45 -10.46
C LYS A 14 36.27 -21.44 -11.52
N LYS A 15 36.98 -21.34 -12.65
CA LYS A 15 36.59 -20.46 -13.77
C LYS A 15 35.34 -20.97 -14.49
N HIS A 16 35.23 -22.29 -14.69
CA HIS A 16 34.06 -22.91 -15.30
C HIS A 16 32.80 -22.80 -14.42
N THR A 17 32.91 -22.96 -13.10
CA THR A 17 31.77 -22.81 -12.19
C THR A 17 31.33 -21.36 -12.04
N LEU A 18 32.25 -20.39 -12.01
CA LEU A 18 31.90 -18.97 -11.97
C LEU A 18 31.20 -18.52 -13.27
N CYS A 19 31.67 -18.99 -14.44
CA CYS A 19 31.06 -18.69 -15.74
C CYS A 19 29.65 -19.28 -15.90
N GLY A 20 29.41 -20.50 -15.39
CA GLY A 20 28.09 -21.13 -15.39
C GLY A 20 27.07 -20.47 -14.45
N CYS A 21 27.50 -19.99 -13.28
CA CYS A 21 26.65 -19.27 -12.35
C CYS A 21 26.31 -17.84 -12.82
N VAL A 22 27.27 -17.13 -13.41
CA VAL A 22 27.06 -15.79 -13.97
C VAL A 22 26.14 -15.84 -15.19
N SER A 23 26.32 -16.82 -16.09
CA SER A 23 25.41 -17.00 -17.22
C SER A 23 23.98 -17.34 -16.78
N SER A 24 23.79 -18.27 -15.82
CA SER A 24 22.45 -18.59 -15.31
C SER A 24 21.75 -17.40 -14.63
N PHE A 25 22.47 -16.57 -13.86
CA PHE A 25 21.86 -15.40 -13.21
C PHE A 25 21.38 -14.37 -14.24
N VAL A 26 22.17 -14.15 -15.29
CA VAL A 26 21.91 -13.17 -16.35
C VAL A 26 20.76 -13.60 -17.27
N PHE A 27 20.69 -14.89 -17.64
CA PHE A 27 19.59 -15.44 -18.45
C PHE A 27 18.20 -15.28 -17.81
N TRP A 28 18.10 -15.24 -16.47
CA TRP A 28 16.83 -15.05 -15.77
C TRP A 28 16.54 -13.59 -15.41
N LEU A 29 17.57 -12.76 -15.21
CA LEU A 29 17.40 -11.34 -14.87
C LEU A 29 16.74 -10.56 -16.01
N PHE A 30 17.12 -10.84 -17.27
CA PHE A 30 16.56 -10.14 -18.43
C PHE A 30 15.05 -10.38 -18.64
N PRO A 31 14.56 -11.65 -18.73
CA PRO A 31 13.13 -11.91 -18.90
C PRO A 31 12.28 -11.32 -17.78
N ILE A 32 12.77 -11.36 -16.53
CA ILE A 32 12.08 -10.78 -15.38
C ILE A 32 12.04 -9.25 -15.51
N SER A 33 13.17 -8.61 -15.82
CA SER A 33 13.24 -7.14 -15.93
C SER A 33 12.37 -6.63 -17.09
N LEU A 34 12.40 -7.31 -18.24
CA LEU A 34 11.54 -6.98 -19.37
C LEU A 34 10.06 -7.19 -19.03
N ALA A 35 9.70 -8.31 -18.38
CA ALA A 35 8.33 -8.58 -17.97
C ALA A 35 7.81 -7.49 -17.02
N LEU A 36 8.62 -7.04 -16.05
CA LEU A 36 8.26 -5.94 -15.15
C LEU A 36 8.10 -4.61 -15.89
N ALA A 37 9.00 -4.30 -16.84
CA ALA A 37 8.92 -3.07 -17.63
C ALA A 37 7.69 -3.03 -18.54
N VAL A 38 7.38 -4.15 -19.19
CA VAL A 38 6.17 -4.34 -20.00
C VAL A 38 4.92 -4.25 -19.11
N ALA A 39 4.92 -4.91 -17.95
CA ALA A 39 3.81 -4.83 -17.00
C ALA A 39 3.56 -3.38 -16.55
N LEU A 40 4.61 -2.63 -16.20
CA LEU A 40 4.49 -1.20 -15.86
C LEU A 40 3.93 -0.39 -17.03
N TYR A 41 4.44 -0.60 -18.25
CA TYR A 41 4.00 0.14 -19.44
C TYR A 41 2.49 -0.03 -19.69
N PHE A 42 2.00 -1.27 -19.62
CA PHE A 42 0.61 -1.62 -19.89
C PHE A 42 -0.31 -1.55 -18.68
N SER A 43 0.21 -1.39 -17.46
CA SER A 43 -0.61 -1.37 -16.24
C SER A 43 -1.68 -0.26 -16.32
N PRO A 44 -2.93 -0.55 -15.92
CA PRO A 44 -3.91 0.51 -15.72
C PRO A 44 -3.42 1.50 -14.66
N ASN A 45 -3.88 2.74 -14.76
CA ASN A 45 -3.58 3.79 -13.81
C ASN A 45 -4.89 4.38 -13.32
N GLU A 46 -5.12 4.30 -12.02
CA GLU A 46 -6.38 4.70 -11.40
C GLU A 46 -6.33 6.13 -10.84
N ARG A 47 -5.16 6.80 -10.85
CA ARG A 47 -4.94 8.13 -10.22
C ARG A 47 -6.05 9.14 -10.53
N ILE A 48 -6.39 9.33 -11.81
CA ILE A 48 -7.40 10.32 -12.20
C ILE A 48 -8.79 9.91 -11.71
N ALA A 49 -9.13 8.62 -11.81
CA ALA A 49 -10.41 8.10 -11.35
C ALA A 49 -10.53 8.22 -9.82
N ASP A 50 -9.46 7.91 -9.10
CA ASP A 50 -9.40 7.97 -7.63
C ASP A 50 -9.49 9.42 -7.12
N ILE A 51 -8.78 10.38 -7.75
CA ILE A 51 -8.90 11.80 -7.41
C ILE A 51 -10.32 12.31 -7.68
N THR A 52 -10.90 11.92 -8.82
CA THR A 52 -12.27 12.34 -9.19
C THR A 52 -13.31 11.80 -8.21
N GLU A 53 -13.21 10.52 -7.85
CA GLU A 53 -14.10 9.89 -6.88
C GLU A 53 -13.91 10.46 -5.47
N PHE A 54 -12.67 10.74 -5.07
CA PHE A 54 -12.39 11.44 -3.82
C PHE A 54 -13.04 12.83 -3.80
N ASN A 55 -12.83 13.64 -4.83
CA ASN A 55 -13.39 15.00 -4.93
C ASN A 55 -14.92 14.99 -4.87
N LYS A 56 -15.56 14.03 -5.55
CA LYS A 56 -17.01 13.83 -5.48
C LYS A 56 -17.48 13.56 -4.05
N ARG A 57 -16.83 12.65 -3.33
CA ARG A 57 -17.16 12.28 -1.94
C ARG A 57 -16.90 13.44 -0.97
N ALA A 58 -15.76 14.10 -1.12
CA ALA A 58 -15.39 15.29 -0.36
C ALA A 58 -16.41 16.43 -0.55
N GLY A 59 -16.95 16.59 -1.76
CA GLY A 59 -18.03 17.54 -2.04
C GLY A 59 -19.30 17.27 -1.22
N VAL A 60 -19.72 16.01 -1.12
CA VAL A 60 -20.89 15.61 -0.31
C VAL A 60 -20.63 15.87 1.18
N TRP A 61 -19.43 15.54 1.67
CA TRP A 61 -19.03 15.82 3.05
C TRP A 61 -19.08 17.31 3.36
N ASN A 62 -18.47 18.15 2.54
CA ASN A 62 -18.43 19.60 2.76
C ASN A 62 -19.81 20.25 2.67
N ALA A 63 -20.70 19.73 1.81
CA ALA A 63 -22.04 20.26 1.65
C ALA A 63 -22.95 19.94 2.84
N GLU A 64 -22.92 18.69 3.30
CA GLU A 64 -23.93 18.15 4.23
C GLU A 64 -23.29 17.37 5.39
N GLY A 65 -22.40 16.42 5.08
CA GLY A 65 -21.89 15.44 6.04
C GLY A 65 -21.14 16.03 7.24
N TYR A 66 -20.36 17.09 7.03
CA TYR A 66 -19.62 17.76 8.12
C TYR A 66 -20.57 18.35 9.17
N LYS A 67 -21.60 19.08 8.72
CA LYS A 67 -22.55 19.75 9.62
C LYS A 67 -23.40 18.74 10.37
N SER A 68 -23.92 17.73 9.67
CA SER A 68 -24.76 16.70 10.30
C SER A 68 -23.99 15.86 11.32
N PHE A 69 -22.75 15.46 11.00
CA PHE A 69 -21.98 14.60 11.87
C PHE A 69 -21.43 15.33 13.10
N LYS A 70 -21.17 16.64 13.00
CA LYS A 70 -20.72 17.46 14.14
C LYS A 70 -21.76 17.54 15.27
N GLU A 71 -23.04 17.43 14.93
CA GLU A 71 -24.15 17.46 15.90
C GLU A 71 -24.44 16.08 16.51
N ALA A 72 -23.74 15.03 16.09
CA ALA A 72 -23.88 13.70 16.63
C ALA A 72 -23.34 13.60 18.07
N SER A 73 -23.78 12.57 18.79
CA SER A 73 -23.28 12.25 20.13
C SER A 73 -23.18 10.73 20.29
N PHE A 74 -22.10 10.30 20.93
CA PHE A 74 -21.74 8.90 21.12
C PHE A 74 -21.23 8.69 22.54
N GLU A 75 -21.28 7.46 23.02
CA GLU A 75 -20.67 7.05 24.29
C GLU A 75 -19.88 5.76 24.08
N PHE A 76 -18.66 5.72 24.59
CA PHE A 76 -17.84 4.51 24.64
C PHE A 76 -17.89 3.93 26.03
N CYS A 77 -17.95 2.60 26.13
CA CYS A 77 -17.70 1.89 27.39
C CYS A 77 -16.58 0.88 27.23
N VAL A 78 -15.60 0.94 28.14
CA VAL A 78 -14.50 -0.02 28.23
C VAL A 78 -14.64 -0.78 29.55
N ASN A 79 -14.86 -2.09 29.47
CA ASN A 79 -15.11 -2.94 30.64
C ASN A 79 -16.21 -2.39 31.58
N GLY A 80 -17.25 -1.79 30.99
CA GLY A 80 -18.37 -1.18 31.73
C GLY A 80 -18.16 0.25 32.22
N HIS A 81 -16.95 0.82 32.07
CA HIS A 81 -16.70 2.24 32.38
C HIS A 81 -16.95 3.10 31.14
N CYS A 82 -17.94 3.98 31.21
CA CYS A 82 -18.42 4.75 30.08
C CYS A 82 -17.94 6.21 30.10
N PHE A 83 -17.75 6.78 28.91
CA PHE A 83 -17.28 8.15 28.71
C PHE A 83 -17.71 8.69 27.34
N ALA A 84 -17.94 9.99 27.28
CA ALA A 84 -18.21 10.70 26.04
C ALA A 84 -16.87 11.01 25.32
N PRO A 85 -16.74 10.68 24.02
CA PRO A 85 -15.59 11.09 23.23
C PRO A 85 -15.63 12.58 22.88
N GLU A 86 -14.45 13.15 22.65
CA GLU A 86 -14.30 14.54 22.23
C GLU A 86 -14.44 14.67 20.72
N LEU A 87 -15.10 15.75 20.26
CA LEU A 87 -15.13 16.10 18.85
C LEU A 87 -13.77 16.68 18.42
N VAL A 88 -13.17 16.08 17.40
CA VAL A 88 -11.92 16.53 16.78
C VAL A 88 -12.20 17.17 15.44
N GLU A 89 -11.83 18.45 15.31
CA GLU A 89 -12.08 19.26 14.11
C GLU A 89 -10.82 19.75 13.38
N LYS A 90 -9.65 19.27 13.81
CA LYS A 90 -8.37 19.74 13.27
C LYS A 90 -7.73 18.69 12.37
N ALA A 91 -7.39 19.10 11.15
CA ALA A 91 -6.63 18.29 10.20
C ALA A 91 -5.21 18.00 10.68
N SER A 92 -4.73 16.80 10.37
CA SER A 92 -3.42 16.32 10.78
C SER A 92 -2.32 16.54 9.72
N GLY A 93 -2.09 17.81 9.38
CA GLY A 93 -1.04 18.23 8.47
C GLY A 93 -1.55 18.83 7.16
N ALA A 94 -0.61 19.33 6.35
CA ALA A 94 -0.93 20.17 5.18
C ALA A 94 -1.51 19.40 3.98
N LEU A 95 -1.31 18.08 3.91
CA LEU A 95 -1.79 17.22 2.83
C LEU A 95 -3.01 16.37 3.24
N TYR A 96 -3.57 16.61 4.42
CA TYR A 96 -4.78 15.92 4.85
C TYR A 96 -5.96 16.22 3.90
N PRO A 97 -6.87 15.27 3.62
CA PRO A 97 -6.90 13.89 4.13
C PRO A 97 -6.14 12.89 3.25
N VAL A 98 -5.72 13.28 2.05
CA VAL A 98 -5.26 12.33 1.01
C VAL A 98 -3.76 12.03 1.05
N GLY A 99 -2.93 12.87 1.66
CA GLY A 99 -1.48 12.74 1.57
C GLY A 99 -0.94 12.96 0.14
N ASP A 100 -1.63 13.76 -0.68
CA ASP A 100 -1.24 14.07 -2.06
C ASP A 100 -1.56 15.54 -2.35
N LYS A 101 -0.73 16.17 -3.19
CA LYS A 101 -0.94 17.56 -3.61
C LYS A 101 -1.93 17.66 -4.77
N CYS A 102 -2.08 16.58 -5.53
CA CYS A 102 -2.95 16.49 -6.70
C CYS A 102 -2.69 17.61 -7.72
N ASP A 103 -1.40 17.85 -7.98
CA ASP A 103 -0.86 18.96 -8.78
C ASP A 103 -0.05 18.47 -9.99
N LYS A 104 -0.17 17.20 -10.38
CA LYS A 104 0.56 16.65 -11.54
C LYS A 104 -0.11 17.04 -12.86
N ASP A 105 0.66 17.02 -13.95
CA ASP A 105 0.26 17.47 -15.31
C ASP A 105 -1.09 16.93 -15.83
N SER A 106 -1.54 15.75 -15.37
CA SER A 106 -2.78 15.11 -15.80
C SER A 106 -3.88 15.09 -14.72
N ASP A 107 -3.62 15.67 -13.55
CA ASP A 107 -4.59 15.75 -12.48
C ASP A 107 -5.67 16.79 -12.82
N PRO A 108 -6.86 16.73 -12.19
CA PRO A 108 -7.86 17.79 -12.30
C PRO A 108 -7.26 19.15 -11.93
N LYS A 109 -7.65 20.21 -12.66
CA LYS A 109 -7.06 21.56 -12.49
C LYS A 109 -7.29 22.15 -11.10
N GLU A 110 -8.42 21.78 -10.49
CA GLU A 110 -8.83 22.13 -9.14
C GLU A 110 -8.04 21.39 -8.05
N GLY A 111 -7.30 20.33 -8.40
CA GLY A 111 -6.58 19.48 -7.47
C GLY A 111 -7.50 18.68 -6.56
N CYS A 112 -6.98 18.28 -5.39
CA CYS A 112 -7.75 17.56 -4.40
C CYS A 112 -8.57 18.53 -3.53
N THR A 113 -9.85 18.18 -3.36
CA THR A 113 -10.80 18.99 -2.60
C THR A 113 -10.37 19.05 -1.14
N LYS A 114 -10.23 20.27 -0.62
CA LYS A 114 -10.01 20.48 0.81
C LYS A 114 -11.27 20.19 1.59
N THR A 115 -11.13 19.62 2.76
CA THR A 115 -12.26 19.21 3.58
C THR A 115 -12.11 19.65 5.01
N GLU A 116 -13.22 19.98 5.64
CA GLU A 116 -13.30 20.11 7.09
C GLU A 116 -13.13 18.74 7.76
N VAL A 117 -12.71 18.73 9.02
CA VAL A 117 -12.51 17.50 9.80
C VAL A 117 -13.57 17.42 10.87
N ALA A 118 -14.19 16.25 11.03
CA ALA A 118 -15.03 15.96 12.19
C ALA A 118 -15.00 14.45 12.46
N TYR A 119 -14.43 14.07 13.59
CA TYR A 119 -14.53 12.73 14.14
C TYR A 119 -14.51 12.76 15.66
N PHE A 120 -15.06 11.72 16.29
CA PHE A 120 -15.07 11.62 17.76
C PHE A 120 -13.91 10.75 18.21
N SER A 121 -13.19 11.18 19.24
CA SER A 121 -12.02 10.49 19.76
C SER A 121 -11.94 10.54 21.27
N HIS A 122 -11.48 9.47 21.89
CA HIS A 122 -11.11 9.45 23.31
C HIS A 122 -9.88 8.57 23.51
N GLU A 123 -9.00 8.96 24.42
CA GLU A 123 -7.87 8.12 24.81
C GLU A 123 -8.12 7.52 26.18
N VAL A 124 -8.02 6.20 26.28
CA VAL A 124 -8.05 5.48 27.55
C VAL A 124 -6.66 4.95 27.89
N GLU A 125 -6.42 4.68 29.16
CA GLU A 125 -5.21 3.98 29.58
C GLU A 125 -5.06 2.64 28.85
N SER A 126 -3.81 2.23 28.61
CA SER A 126 -3.49 0.97 27.94
C SER A 126 -4.22 -0.22 28.58
N VAL A 127 -5.11 -0.84 27.82
CA VAL A 127 -5.92 -1.98 28.28
C VAL A 127 -5.11 -3.28 28.26
N LYS A 128 -5.45 -4.22 29.14
CA LYS A 128 -4.75 -5.51 29.30
C LYS A 128 -5.74 -6.66 29.47
N GLY A 129 -5.32 -7.86 29.07
CA GLY A 129 -6.13 -9.07 29.19
C GLY A 129 -7.35 -9.04 28.27
N PHE A 130 -8.46 -9.61 28.75
CA PHE A 130 -9.74 -9.57 28.04
C PHE A 130 -10.41 -8.21 28.27
N THR A 131 -10.64 -7.48 27.19
CA THR A 131 -11.24 -6.14 27.25
C THR A 131 -12.47 -6.09 26.36
N GLN A 132 -13.59 -5.63 26.92
CA GLN A 132 -14.81 -5.37 26.18
C GLN A 132 -14.92 -3.89 25.84
N ILE A 133 -15.20 -3.58 24.58
CA ILE A 133 -15.35 -2.22 24.04
C ILE A 133 -16.74 -2.13 23.41
N THR A 134 -17.55 -1.23 23.94
CA THR A 134 -18.92 -0.98 23.48
C THR A 134 -19.02 0.43 22.95
N LEU A 135 -19.68 0.60 21.81
CA LEU A 135 -20.10 1.89 21.27
C LEU A 135 -21.61 2.02 21.41
N MET A 136 -22.07 3.15 21.95
CA MET A 136 -23.48 3.49 22.09
C MET A 136 -23.77 4.83 21.43
N ASN A 137 -25.03 5.03 21.04
CA ASN A 137 -25.53 6.34 20.65
C ASN A 137 -25.92 7.17 21.89
N ASP A 138 -26.31 8.42 21.64
CA ASP A 138 -26.83 9.37 22.62
C ASP A 138 -28.09 8.93 23.37
N GLN A 139 -28.82 7.94 22.85
CA GLN A 139 -30.00 7.35 23.48
C GLN A 139 -29.68 6.12 24.34
N GLY A 140 -28.40 5.75 24.49
CA GLY A 140 -27.97 4.56 25.22
C GLY A 140 -28.21 3.25 24.46
N VAL A 141 -28.51 3.31 23.15
CA VAL A 141 -28.62 2.13 22.29
C VAL A 141 -27.23 1.66 21.91
N MET A 142 -26.97 0.38 22.14
CA MET A 142 -25.72 -0.28 21.76
C MET A 142 -25.62 -0.41 20.25
N LEU A 143 -24.63 0.28 19.66
CA LEU A 143 -24.30 0.21 18.24
C LEU A 143 -23.34 -0.94 17.94
N ALA A 144 -22.35 -1.16 18.82
CA ALA A 144 -21.33 -2.19 18.65
C ALA A 144 -20.85 -2.75 19.98
N ASN A 145 -20.42 -4.01 19.96
CA ASN A 145 -19.79 -4.68 21.09
C ASN A 145 -18.64 -5.56 20.58
N MET A 146 -17.42 -5.21 20.95
CA MET A 146 -16.19 -5.86 20.53
C MET A 146 -15.45 -6.41 21.74
N THR A 147 -14.81 -7.56 21.56
CA THR A 147 -13.94 -8.16 22.58
C THR A 147 -12.52 -8.23 22.04
N ALA A 148 -11.57 -7.63 22.75
CA ALA A 148 -10.15 -7.72 22.49
C ALA A 148 -9.51 -8.73 23.45
N ASP A 149 -8.82 -9.73 22.89
CA ASP A 149 -7.98 -10.67 23.65
C ASP A 149 -6.50 -10.27 23.51
N LEU A 150 -5.94 -9.72 24.59
CA LEU A 150 -4.56 -9.21 24.64
C LEU A 150 -3.59 -10.19 25.32
N SER A 151 -3.90 -11.49 25.34
CA SER A 151 -3.08 -12.52 25.96
C SER A 151 -1.72 -12.75 25.28
N SER A 152 -1.54 -12.32 24.02
CA SER A 152 -0.42 -12.73 23.15
C SER A 152 0.75 -11.73 22.99
N LYS A 153 1.06 -10.92 24.02
CA LYS A 153 2.06 -9.81 23.94
C LYS A 153 1.70 -8.71 22.92
N GLN A 154 0.44 -8.64 22.53
CA GLN A 154 -0.09 -7.56 21.70
C GLN A 154 -0.70 -6.48 22.59
N PHE A 155 -0.64 -5.24 22.14
CA PHE A 155 -1.23 -4.11 22.82
C PHE A 155 -2.29 -3.51 21.91
N LEU A 156 -3.50 -3.28 22.44
CA LEU A 156 -4.53 -2.61 21.67
C LEU A 156 -4.10 -1.17 21.43
N LYS A 157 -3.87 -0.81 20.17
CA LYS A 157 -3.41 0.52 19.79
C LYS A 157 -4.60 1.45 19.61
N SER A 158 -5.61 1.00 18.86
CA SER A 158 -6.80 1.78 18.61
C SER A 158 -8.02 0.90 18.37
N ALA A 159 -9.21 1.46 18.57
CA ALA A 159 -10.44 0.92 18.03
C ALA A 159 -11.15 2.04 17.26
N CYS A 160 -11.55 1.79 16.02
CA CYS A 160 -12.27 2.80 15.23
C CYS A 160 -13.53 2.22 14.61
N PHE A 161 -14.66 2.86 14.85
CA PHE A 161 -15.96 2.47 14.33
C PHE A 161 -16.42 3.44 13.24
N ARG A 162 -16.89 2.90 12.12
CA ARG A 162 -17.49 3.63 11.02
C ARG A 162 -19.01 3.53 11.13
N VAL A 163 -19.67 4.69 11.16
CA VAL A 163 -21.12 4.80 11.34
C VAL A 163 -21.78 5.56 10.19
N ARG A 164 -23.06 5.31 9.99
CA ARG A 164 -23.92 6.07 9.06
C ARG A 164 -25.21 6.49 9.74
N GLN A 165 -25.72 7.65 9.36
CA GLN A 165 -26.99 8.17 9.86
C GLN A 165 -28.15 7.56 9.05
N THR A 166 -29.20 7.14 9.74
CA THR A 166 -30.46 6.67 9.17
C THR A 166 -31.62 7.47 9.76
N THR A 167 -32.85 7.18 9.34
CA THR A 167 -34.06 7.77 9.94
C THR A 167 -34.24 7.42 11.41
N GLU A 168 -33.65 6.32 11.88
CA GLU A 168 -33.74 5.81 13.25
C GLU A 168 -32.54 6.21 14.11
N GLY A 169 -31.60 6.99 13.55
CA GLY A 169 -30.35 7.39 14.21
C GLY A 169 -29.11 6.77 13.58
N TYR A 170 -27.99 6.83 14.28
CA TYR A 170 -26.73 6.26 13.82
C TYR A 170 -26.71 4.74 13.96
N VAL A 171 -26.21 4.07 12.92
CA VAL A 171 -25.96 2.63 12.90
C VAL A 171 -24.55 2.36 12.36
N LEU A 172 -24.04 1.15 12.56
CA LEU A 172 -22.78 0.73 11.94
C LEU A 172 -22.90 0.71 10.41
N ASP A 173 -21.84 1.14 9.73
CA ASP A 173 -21.78 1.22 8.26
C ASP A 173 -21.44 -0.15 7.64
N VAL A 174 -22.35 -1.12 7.79
CA VAL A 174 -22.30 -2.44 7.16
C VAL A 174 -23.67 -2.83 6.57
N PRO A 175 -23.72 -3.24 5.28
CA PRO A 175 -22.66 -3.07 4.29
C PRO A 175 -22.35 -1.57 4.09
N PRO A 176 -21.13 -1.20 3.66
CA PRO A 176 -20.72 0.18 3.54
C PRO A 176 -21.55 0.91 2.48
N GLU A 177 -22.12 2.04 2.85
CA GLU A 177 -22.95 2.88 1.97
C GLU A 177 -22.14 3.36 0.76
N TRP A 178 -20.89 3.78 1.00
CA TRP A 178 -19.93 4.08 -0.06
C TRP A 178 -19.06 2.86 -0.35
N LYS A 179 -18.95 2.51 -1.62
CA LYS A 179 -18.10 1.39 -2.04
C LYS A 179 -16.64 1.63 -1.61
N LEU A 180 -16.12 0.70 -0.82
CA LEU A 180 -14.72 0.65 -0.37
C LEU A 180 -13.94 -0.44 -1.12
N HIS A 181 -12.63 -0.25 -1.20
CA HIS A 181 -11.70 -1.25 -1.71
C HIS A 181 -11.48 -2.35 -0.66
N MET A 182 -11.70 -3.60 -1.05
CA MET A 182 -11.57 -4.81 -0.20
C MET A 182 -12.50 -4.84 1.04
N ASN A 183 -12.64 -6.00 1.66
CA ASN A 183 -13.38 -6.32 2.91
C ASN A 183 -14.62 -5.45 3.21
N LYS A 184 -15.69 -5.69 2.45
CA LYS A 184 -16.94 -4.90 2.50
C LYS A 184 -17.84 -5.19 3.71
N ASN A 185 -17.48 -6.11 4.60
CA ASN A 185 -18.36 -6.53 5.71
C ASN A 185 -17.86 -6.02 7.06
N GLU A 186 -16.76 -5.25 7.07
CA GLU A 186 -16.16 -4.73 8.29
C GLU A 186 -16.52 -3.26 8.52
N THR A 187 -16.55 -2.87 9.79
CA THR A 187 -16.99 -1.55 10.26
C THR A 187 -15.85 -0.65 10.72
N GLY A 188 -14.60 -1.06 10.54
CA GLY A 188 -13.44 -0.27 10.93
C GLY A 188 -13.15 0.90 9.98
N CYS A 189 -12.16 1.71 10.33
CA CYS A 189 -11.89 2.98 9.61
C CYS A 189 -10.69 2.95 8.67
N TYR A 190 -9.82 1.94 8.77
CA TYR A 190 -8.52 1.96 8.13
C TYR A 190 -8.38 0.81 7.14
N PHE A 191 -8.11 1.13 5.88
CA PHE A 191 -7.73 0.17 4.84
C PHE A 191 -6.46 -0.60 5.24
N GLY A 192 -5.46 0.07 5.84
CA GLY A 192 -4.21 -0.56 6.29
C GLY A 192 -4.42 -1.66 7.34
N ASN A 193 -5.52 -1.58 8.11
CA ASN A 193 -5.95 -2.58 9.07
C ASN A 193 -7.03 -3.53 8.48
N GLY A 194 -7.17 -3.59 7.16
CA GLY A 194 -8.15 -4.45 6.49
C GLY A 194 -9.61 -4.11 6.79
N TRP A 195 -9.88 -2.87 7.23
CA TRP A 195 -11.15 -2.38 7.76
C TRP A 195 -11.58 -3.02 9.09
N ASP A 196 -10.70 -3.71 9.81
CA ASP A 196 -11.01 -4.19 11.16
C ASP A 196 -11.12 -2.99 12.14
N VAL A 197 -12.07 -3.09 13.06
CA VAL A 197 -12.31 -2.12 14.13
C VAL A 197 -11.12 -2.05 15.06
N LEU A 198 -10.54 -3.19 15.43
CA LEU A 198 -9.48 -3.28 16.43
C LEU A 198 -8.11 -3.28 15.76
N GLU A 199 -7.27 -2.31 16.10
CA GLU A 199 -5.89 -2.22 15.62
C GLU A 199 -4.91 -2.56 16.75
N TYR A 200 -4.00 -3.51 16.49
CA TYR A 200 -3.03 -3.97 17.48
C TYR A 200 -1.61 -3.49 17.17
N SER A 201 -0.84 -3.23 18.23
CA SER A 201 0.58 -2.92 18.19
C SER A 201 1.42 -4.04 18.80
N LYS A 202 2.59 -4.28 18.21
CA LYS A 202 3.62 -5.17 18.78
C LYS A 202 4.41 -4.50 19.91
N ASN A 203 4.47 -3.17 19.92
CA ASN A 203 5.16 -2.39 20.93
C ASN A 203 4.18 -1.89 21.99
N PRO A 204 4.59 -1.76 23.26
CA PRO A 204 3.75 -1.19 24.31
C PRO A 204 3.24 0.19 23.92
N VAL A 205 1.93 0.40 24.07
CA VAL A 205 1.28 1.70 23.89
C VAL A 205 0.91 2.29 25.25
N LYS A 206 1.00 3.62 25.38
CA LYS A 206 0.68 4.33 26.63
C LYS A 206 -0.83 4.45 26.83
N SER A 207 -1.54 4.75 25.75
CA SER A 207 -2.99 4.88 25.70
C SER A 207 -3.53 4.10 24.50
N THR A 208 -4.80 3.70 24.59
CA THR A 208 -5.59 3.17 23.47
C THR A 208 -6.51 4.27 22.97
N THR A 209 -6.49 4.55 21.67
CA THR A 209 -7.37 5.56 21.07
C THR A 209 -8.66 4.92 20.57
N LEU A 210 -9.81 5.39 21.05
CA LEU A 210 -11.13 4.98 20.56
C LEU A 210 -11.69 6.08 19.67
N GLN A 211 -12.19 5.71 18.48
CA GLN A 211 -12.66 6.67 17.48
C GLN A 211 -14.00 6.26 16.86
N VAL A 212 -14.80 7.27 16.52
CA VAL A 212 -15.99 7.12 15.67
C VAL A 212 -15.86 8.06 14.49
N ARG A 213 -16.02 7.53 13.29
CA ARG A 213 -15.98 8.28 12.03
C ARG A 213 -17.26 8.06 11.23
N SER A 214 -17.71 9.11 10.55
CA SER A 214 -18.79 8.99 9.57
C SER A 214 -18.32 8.18 8.35
N TYR A 215 -19.20 7.41 7.73
CA TYR A 215 -18.93 6.80 6.43
C TYR A 215 -18.59 7.82 5.33
N GLN A 216 -19.06 9.07 5.50
CA GLN A 216 -18.77 10.18 4.60
C GLN A 216 -17.46 10.91 4.91
N ASP A 217 -16.77 10.55 6.01
CA ASP A 217 -15.53 11.20 6.41
C ASP A 217 -14.50 11.11 5.27
N PRO A 218 -13.96 12.24 4.79
CA PRO A 218 -12.94 12.29 3.74
C PRO A 218 -11.73 11.42 4.03
N PHE A 219 -11.38 11.20 5.30
CA PHE A 219 -10.33 10.27 5.71
C PHE A 219 -10.64 8.82 5.30
N ILE A 220 -11.89 8.37 5.44
CA ILE A 220 -12.32 7.02 5.04
C ILE A 220 -12.21 6.86 3.52
N ALA A 221 -12.68 7.86 2.78
CA ALA A 221 -12.55 7.87 1.32
C ALA A 221 -11.07 7.84 0.89
N ALA A 222 -10.23 8.68 1.50
CA ALA A 222 -8.81 8.72 1.24
C ALA A 222 -8.10 7.40 1.60
N SER A 223 -8.39 6.81 2.75
CA SER A 223 -7.86 5.51 3.18
C SER A 223 -8.19 4.42 2.17
N SER A 224 -9.43 4.38 1.68
CA SER A 224 -9.81 3.42 0.66
C SER A 224 -9.11 3.66 -0.69
N LEU A 225 -9.15 4.89 -1.21
CA LEU A 225 -8.72 5.20 -2.58
C LEU A 225 -7.19 5.23 -2.70
N THR A 226 -6.50 5.64 -1.63
CA THR A 226 -5.03 5.61 -1.55
C THR A 226 -4.47 4.30 -1.01
N ARG A 227 -5.33 3.29 -0.78
CA ARG A 227 -4.96 1.97 -0.25
C ARG A 227 -4.15 2.07 1.06
N GLY A 228 -4.59 2.96 1.95
CA GLY A 228 -3.99 3.21 3.26
C GLY A 228 -2.75 4.10 3.27
N CYS A 229 -2.30 4.62 2.11
CA CYS A 229 -1.13 5.49 2.08
C CYS A 229 -1.33 6.75 2.94
N ASN A 230 -2.52 7.35 2.93
CA ASN A 230 -2.82 8.57 3.68
C ASN A 230 -2.84 8.41 5.21
N GLU A 231 -2.90 7.17 5.72
CA GLU A 231 -3.05 6.88 7.15
C GLU A 231 -1.81 7.26 7.96
N ASN A 232 -0.67 7.47 7.27
CA ASN A 232 0.54 8.01 7.86
C ASN A 232 0.77 9.44 7.33
N GLU A 233 0.72 10.42 8.23
CA GLU A 233 0.86 11.84 7.92
C GLU A 233 2.20 12.22 7.26
N LYS A 234 3.22 11.36 7.39
CA LYS A 234 4.52 11.57 6.74
C LYS A 234 4.52 11.18 5.26
N ASN A 235 3.52 10.42 4.83
CA ASN A 235 3.42 9.98 3.45
C ASN A 235 2.97 11.12 2.55
N SER A 236 3.46 11.11 1.32
CA SER A 236 3.14 12.08 0.29
C SER A 236 3.04 11.39 -1.07
N GLY A 237 2.22 11.92 -1.98
CA GLY A 237 2.04 11.35 -3.32
C GLY A 237 1.19 10.08 -3.31
N CYS A 238 0.21 10.01 -2.41
CA CYS A 238 -0.55 8.80 -2.12
C CYS A 238 -1.49 8.30 -3.24
N PHE A 239 -1.81 9.13 -4.24
CA PHE A 239 -2.45 8.63 -5.47
C PHE A 239 -1.44 8.11 -6.51
N GLY A 240 -0.14 8.12 -6.20
CA GLY A 240 0.91 7.52 -7.00
C GLY A 240 1.32 8.34 -8.23
N ILE A 241 1.91 7.66 -9.21
CA ILE A 241 2.37 8.28 -10.47
C ILE A 241 1.26 8.43 -11.49
N THR A 242 1.40 9.37 -12.41
CA THR A 242 0.48 9.53 -13.55
C THR A 242 0.65 8.40 -14.56
N LYS A 243 -0.37 8.19 -15.41
CA LYS A 243 -0.25 7.24 -16.53
C LYS A 243 0.92 7.60 -17.46
N LYS A 244 1.16 8.89 -17.70
CA LYS A 244 2.27 9.39 -18.52
C LYS A 244 3.63 9.03 -17.92
N GLU A 245 3.83 9.27 -16.63
CA GLU A 245 5.05 8.86 -15.91
C GLU A 245 5.24 7.33 -15.97
N MET A 246 4.18 6.57 -15.69
CA MET A 246 4.19 5.10 -15.71
C MET A 246 4.59 4.55 -17.09
N THR A 247 4.01 5.07 -18.18
CA THR A 247 4.39 4.67 -19.55
C THR A 247 5.82 5.08 -19.89
N THR A 248 6.29 6.22 -19.37
CA THR A 248 7.65 6.71 -19.63
C THR A 248 8.68 5.82 -18.94
N TYR A 249 8.48 5.48 -17.67
CA TYR A 249 9.34 4.55 -16.95
C TYR A 249 9.30 3.14 -17.53
N GLY A 250 8.12 2.65 -17.92
CA GLY A 250 7.98 1.37 -18.61
C GLY A 250 8.78 1.34 -19.92
N LEU A 251 8.71 2.41 -20.72
CA LEU A 251 9.48 2.52 -21.97
C LEU A 251 10.98 2.53 -21.71
N TYR A 252 11.47 3.31 -20.75
CA TYR A 252 12.88 3.31 -20.38
C TYR A 252 13.35 1.93 -19.88
N GLY A 253 12.51 1.22 -19.11
CA GLY A 253 12.78 -0.15 -18.70
C GLY A 253 12.92 -1.11 -19.87
N ILE A 254 12.02 -1.02 -20.86
CA ILE A 254 12.07 -1.85 -22.08
C ILE A 254 13.35 -1.56 -22.88
N ILE A 255 13.70 -0.28 -23.07
CA ILE A 255 14.92 0.12 -23.79
C ILE A 255 16.17 -0.37 -23.05
N ALA A 256 16.24 -0.17 -21.74
CA ALA A 256 17.37 -0.63 -20.93
C ALA A 256 17.52 -2.15 -20.97
N ALA A 257 16.42 -2.89 -20.87
CA ALA A 257 16.42 -4.35 -20.99
C ALA A 257 16.96 -4.78 -22.37
N GLY A 258 16.49 -4.17 -23.47
CA GLY A 258 16.97 -4.48 -24.82
C GLY A 258 18.45 -4.17 -25.03
N ALA A 259 18.95 -3.06 -24.47
CA ALA A 259 20.36 -2.70 -24.54
C ALA A 259 21.25 -3.72 -23.82
N VAL A 260 20.81 -4.20 -22.65
CA VAL A 260 21.51 -5.25 -21.88
C VAL A 260 21.57 -6.55 -22.69
N THR A 261 20.47 -6.98 -23.32
CA THR A 261 20.46 -8.17 -24.20
C THR A 261 21.43 -8.04 -25.36
N LEU A 262 21.52 -6.87 -25.99
CA LEU A 262 22.43 -6.67 -27.12
C LEU A 262 23.89 -6.84 -26.68
N ILE A 263 24.25 -6.27 -25.52
CA ILE A 263 25.60 -6.42 -24.94
C ILE A 263 25.88 -7.90 -24.62
N GLU A 264 24.92 -8.61 -24.05
CA GLU A 264 25.05 -10.05 -23.75
C GLU A 264 25.27 -10.88 -25.00
N LEU A 265 24.50 -10.64 -26.07
CA LEU A 265 24.70 -11.32 -27.35
C LEU A 265 26.11 -11.06 -27.89
N ILE A 266 26.60 -9.82 -27.83
CA ILE A 266 27.97 -9.48 -28.24
C ILE A 266 29.02 -10.24 -27.40
N ILE A 267 28.83 -10.35 -26.08
CA ILE A 267 29.74 -11.09 -25.19
C ILE A 267 29.70 -12.60 -25.51
N LEU A 268 28.51 -13.17 -25.72
CA LEU A 268 28.36 -14.58 -26.09
C LEU A 268 28.99 -14.88 -27.46
N PHE A 269 28.71 -14.03 -28.46
CA PHE A 269 29.32 -14.18 -29.79
C PHE A 269 30.84 -14.01 -29.74
N SER A 270 31.38 -13.04 -28.99
CA SER A 270 32.83 -12.88 -28.84
C SER A 270 33.48 -14.04 -28.09
N ALA A 271 32.85 -14.57 -27.04
CA ALA A 271 33.31 -15.77 -26.35
C ALA A 271 33.29 -17.01 -27.26
N CYS A 272 32.23 -17.21 -28.06
CA CYS A 272 32.14 -18.28 -29.05
C CYS A 272 33.18 -18.14 -30.16
N CYS A 273 33.43 -16.93 -30.66
CA CYS A 273 34.47 -16.65 -31.66
C CYS A 273 35.89 -16.88 -31.10
N CYS A 274 36.17 -16.48 -29.86
CA CYS A 274 37.45 -16.76 -29.21
C CYS A 274 37.65 -18.24 -28.84
N CYS A 275 36.56 -19.01 -28.65
CA CYS A 275 36.61 -20.46 -28.44
C CYS A 275 36.68 -21.27 -29.74
N ARG A 276 36.36 -20.67 -30.89
CA ARG A 276 36.43 -21.31 -32.21
C ARG A 276 37.85 -21.74 -32.58
N ASP A 277 38.87 -20.98 -32.17
CA ASP A 277 40.29 -21.32 -32.38
C ASP A 277 40.81 -22.45 -31.47
N LYS A 278 39.96 -22.99 -30.58
CA LYS A 278 40.28 -24.13 -29.71
C LYS A 278 39.49 -25.39 -30.02
N ILE A 279 38.75 -25.44 -31.13
CA ILE A 279 38.14 -26.68 -31.64
C ILE A 279 39.18 -27.41 -32.51
N PRO A 280 39.80 -28.50 -32.06
CA PRO A 280 40.68 -29.29 -32.93
C PRO A 280 39.77 -30.08 -33.88
N GLY A 281 39.80 -29.76 -35.19
CA GLY A 281 39.09 -30.58 -36.17
C GLY A 281 38.74 -29.98 -37.52
N MET A 282 38.90 -28.68 -37.78
CA MET A 282 38.73 -28.14 -39.14
C MET A 282 40.07 -27.69 -39.72
N GLY A 283 40.87 -28.67 -40.13
CA GLY A 283 42.06 -28.46 -40.93
C GLY A 283 42.28 -29.67 -41.84
N LYS A 284 42.22 -29.41 -43.16
CA LYS A 284 42.33 -30.32 -44.31
C LYS A 284 41.00 -31.04 -44.60
N ASP A 285 40.38 -30.86 -45.76
CA ASP A 285 40.95 -31.21 -47.06
C ASP A 285 40.89 -30.09 -48.13
N SER A 286 42.06 -29.72 -48.64
CA SER A 286 42.24 -29.13 -49.96
C SER A 286 43.40 -29.87 -50.63
N SER A 287 43.10 -30.94 -51.35
CA SER A 287 44.01 -31.52 -52.35
C SER A 287 43.22 -32.27 -53.41
N LEU A 288 43.11 -31.62 -54.57
CA LEU A 288 42.75 -32.05 -55.94
C LEU A 288 42.64 -30.70 -56.67
N ASP A 289 43.63 -30.18 -57.39
CA ASP A 289 44.79 -30.75 -58.09
C ASP A 289 46.07 -29.92 -57.81
#